data_AF-A0A9W4RAS6-F1
#
_entry.id   AF-A0A9W4RAS6-F1
#
_cell.length_a   1.000
_cell.length_b   1.000
_cell.length_c   1.000
_cell.angle_alpha   90.00
_cell.angle_beta   90.00
_cell.angle_gamma   90.00
#
_symmetry.space_group_name_H-M   'P 1'
#
loop_
_entity.id
_entity.type
_entity.pdbx_description
1 polymer ?
#
loop_
_entity_poly.entity_id
_entity_poly.type
_entity_poly.pdbx_seq_one_letter_code
_entity_poly.pdbx_strand_id
1 'polypeptide(L)'
;MLDANEFGDAVAMLYEAAAVPDVWPAAIARLADIAGCTGGLLFAHSEQGTNWVASEAFAPVFERFMAQGWMNRNARMAGLLSHGATGFVTDHDLFTDAELEQTALYTQFLRPEGYGWGTATHVRSASGDNIVFTLERKFDLGPVARREIEVLDGIRPHLARAAVLASKLQLQRARASLDSFEKAGSPAALIGARGQVSAANPSFETLLGQVIIRARDKIALDDERANALLQKALSELAQDRLGDTRSIPVPRKDDRPAFIVHVLPIRRQALDIFSRSQAMLVVTTSERSLRIEASLLCELYDLTRAEAAVANGLLDGQSVEEISVSRGVARETIRSQIKRILAKTGCRSQADFIRRLAPLAS
;
A
#
# COMPACT_ATOMS: atom_id res chain seq x y z
N MET A 1 -6.94 2.16 41.57
CA MET A 1 -8.09 2.47 40.70
C MET A 1 -7.60 3.56 39.78
N LEU A 2 -7.57 3.34 38.47
CA LEU A 2 -7.33 4.48 37.56
C LEU A 2 -8.39 5.51 37.87
N ASP A 3 -7.98 6.76 37.97
CA ASP A 3 -8.98 7.81 38.01
C ASP A 3 -9.70 7.87 36.65
N ALA A 4 -10.88 8.46 36.64
CA ALA A 4 -11.69 8.54 35.41
C ALA A 4 -10.98 9.31 34.29
N ASN A 5 -10.02 10.16 34.62
CA ASN A 5 -9.24 10.93 33.65
C ASN A 5 -8.21 10.03 32.98
N GLU A 6 -7.47 9.20 33.72
CA GLU A 6 -6.47 8.28 33.17
C GLU A 6 -7.08 7.25 32.21
N PHE A 7 -8.28 6.76 32.51
CA PHE A 7 -9.03 5.90 31.60
C PHE A 7 -9.46 6.66 30.34
N GLY A 8 -10.00 7.87 30.52
CA GLY A 8 -10.43 8.74 29.41
C GLY A 8 -9.28 9.08 28.47
N ASP A 9 -8.11 9.41 29.01
CA ASP A 9 -6.90 9.76 28.27
C ASP A 9 -6.36 8.58 27.47
N ALA A 10 -6.30 7.39 28.07
CA ALA A 10 -5.88 6.17 27.37
C ALA A 10 -6.83 5.84 26.20
N VAL A 11 -8.13 6.01 26.40
CA VAL A 11 -9.13 5.83 25.35
C VAL A 11 -8.98 6.87 24.25
N ALA A 12 -8.79 8.14 24.59
CA ALA A 12 -8.59 9.22 23.61
C ALA A 12 -7.36 8.95 22.75
N MET A 13 -6.25 8.52 23.35
CA MET A 13 -5.00 8.21 22.67
C MET A 13 -5.14 7.03 21.69
N LEU A 14 -6.00 6.04 21.99
CA LEU A 14 -6.31 4.97 21.02
C LEU A 14 -7.03 5.50 19.78
N TYR A 15 -7.97 6.43 19.94
CA TYR A 15 -8.66 7.05 18.80
C TYR A 15 -7.74 8.00 18.02
N GLU A 16 -6.87 8.72 18.72
CA GLU A 16 -5.82 9.52 18.09
C GLU A 16 -4.89 8.63 17.25
N ALA A 17 -4.41 7.50 17.80
CA ALA A 17 -3.58 6.54 17.08
C ALA A 17 -4.28 5.92 15.87
N ALA A 18 -5.61 5.77 15.91
CA ALA A 18 -6.38 5.34 14.74
C ALA A 18 -6.34 6.38 13.61
N ALA A 19 -6.27 7.67 13.92
CA ALA A 19 -6.15 8.75 12.95
C ALA A 19 -4.69 9.03 12.55
N VAL A 20 -3.76 8.95 13.49
CA VAL A 20 -2.34 9.27 13.35
C VAL A 20 -1.51 8.04 13.77
N PRO A 21 -1.11 7.17 12.83
CA PRO A 21 -0.44 5.91 13.15
C PRO A 21 0.80 6.07 14.03
N ASP A 22 1.53 7.18 13.92
CA ASP A 22 2.70 7.54 14.72
C ASP A 22 2.47 7.55 16.24
N VAL A 23 1.21 7.64 16.68
CA VAL A 23 0.85 7.64 18.09
C VAL A 23 0.74 6.22 18.67
N TRP A 24 0.66 5.16 17.85
CA TRP A 24 0.51 3.79 18.35
C TRP A 24 1.58 3.34 19.38
N PRO A 25 2.89 3.59 19.19
CA PRO A 25 3.90 3.23 20.17
C PRO A 25 3.64 3.84 21.55
N ALA A 26 3.25 5.12 21.59
CA ALA A 26 2.93 5.84 22.81
C ALA A 26 1.63 5.33 23.44
N ALA A 27 0.59 5.06 22.64
CA ALA A 27 -0.67 4.48 23.11
C ALA A 27 -0.45 3.09 23.76
N ILE A 28 0.37 2.25 23.12
CA ILE A 28 0.74 0.93 23.65
C ILE A 28 1.53 1.07 24.96
N ALA A 29 2.51 1.97 25.01
CA ALA A 29 3.28 2.23 26.22
C ALA A 29 2.39 2.69 27.37
N ARG A 30 1.45 3.60 27.12
CA ARG A 30 0.50 4.07 28.15
C ARG A 30 -0.36 2.92 28.67
N LEU A 31 -0.86 2.04 27.82
CA LEU A 31 -1.60 0.85 28.26
C LEU A 31 -0.73 -0.14 29.03
N ALA A 32 0.55 -0.26 28.67
CA ALA A 32 1.51 -1.07 29.42
C ALA A 32 1.67 -0.51 30.84
N ASP A 33 1.89 0.80 31.00
CA ASP A 33 2.04 1.46 32.31
C ASP A 33 0.82 1.21 33.20
N ILE A 34 -0.38 1.34 32.64
CA ILE A 34 -1.65 1.09 33.34
C ILE A 34 -1.73 -0.34 33.87
N ALA A 35 -1.23 -1.31 33.11
CA ALA A 35 -1.20 -2.72 33.48
C ALA A 35 0.02 -3.11 34.34
N GLY A 36 0.92 -2.16 34.62
CA GLY A 36 2.23 -2.42 35.20
C GLY A 36 3.17 -3.23 34.28
N CYS A 37 2.87 -3.33 33.00
CA CYS A 37 3.74 -3.96 32.00
C CYS A 37 4.86 -3.00 31.59
N THR A 38 5.95 -3.54 31.05
CA THR A 38 7.13 -2.76 30.65
C THR A 38 6.99 -2.20 29.23
N GLY A 39 6.15 -2.83 28.43
CA GLY A 39 5.84 -2.40 27.08
C GLY A 39 4.81 -3.32 26.46
N GLY A 40 4.64 -3.22 25.16
CA GLY A 40 3.72 -4.08 24.44
C GLY A 40 3.90 -3.98 22.95
N LEU A 41 3.05 -4.72 22.25
CA LEU A 41 2.95 -4.62 20.81
C LEU A 41 1.52 -4.86 20.32
N LEU A 42 1.29 -4.40 19.11
CA LEU A 42 0.09 -4.66 18.34
C LEU A 42 0.54 -5.23 17.00
N PHE A 43 0.03 -6.40 16.63
CA PHE A 43 0.42 -7.05 15.39
C PHE A 43 -0.76 -7.70 14.68
N ALA A 44 -0.67 -7.72 13.35
CA ALA A 44 -1.52 -8.49 12.49
C ALA A 44 -0.67 -9.61 11.87
N HIS A 45 -1.01 -10.86 12.20
CA HIS A 45 -0.36 -12.03 11.62
C HIS A 45 -1.28 -12.65 10.58
N SER A 46 -0.73 -12.94 9.40
CA SER A 46 -1.44 -13.64 8.33
C SER A 46 -0.47 -14.55 7.57
N GLU A 47 -0.99 -15.33 6.61
CA GLU A 47 -0.16 -16.06 5.64
C GLU A 47 0.83 -15.15 4.88
N GLN A 48 0.61 -13.84 4.90
CA GLN A 48 1.39 -12.82 4.17
C GLN A 48 2.55 -12.25 5.00
N GLY A 49 2.74 -12.72 6.24
CA GLY A 49 3.72 -12.20 7.18
C GLY A 49 3.09 -11.47 8.37
N THR A 50 3.94 -10.85 9.17
CA THR A 50 3.54 -10.17 10.41
C THR A 50 3.82 -8.68 10.29
N ASN A 51 2.77 -7.88 10.26
CA ASN A 51 2.88 -6.43 10.44
C ASN A 51 2.75 -6.14 11.93
N TRP A 52 3.61 -5.30 12.48
CA TRP A 52 3.61 -5.01 13.90
C TRP A 52 4.03 -3.58 14.21
N VAL A 53 3.58 -3.11 15.36
CA VAL A 53 4.04 -1.90 16.04
C VAL A 53 4.27 -2.28 17.50
N ALA A 54 5.36 -1.79 18.08
CA ALA A 54 5.64 -1.96 19.50
C ALA A 54 5.89 -0.61 20.17
N SER A 55 5.73 -0.56 21.49
CA SER A 55 6.27 0.51 22.32
C SER A 55 7.80 0.54 22.19
N GLU A 56 8.42 1.72 22.31
CA GLU A 56 9.87 1.91 22.22
C GLU A 56 10.67 0.95 23.13
N ALA A 57 10.20 0.73 24.37
CA ALA A 57 10.84 -0.16 25.33
C ALA A 57 10.85 -1.65 24.92
N PHE A 58 9.91 -2.08 24.07
CA PHE A 58 9.75 -3.49 23.67
C PHE A 58 10.18 -3.77 22.23
N ALA A 59 10.25 -2.75 21.37
CA ALA A 59 10.58 -2.91 19.95
C ALA A 59 11.89 -3.70 19.71
N PRO A 60 13.03 -3.43 20.39
CA PRO A 60 14.26 -4.18 20.17
C PRO A 60 14.15 -5.68 20.52
N VAL A 61 13.33 -6.02 21.52
CA VAL A 61 13.08 -7.42 21.93
C VAL A 61 12.25 -8.11 20.84
N PHE A 62 11.22 -7.44 20.35
CA PHE A 62 10.37 -8.01 19.30
C PHE A 62 11.10 -8.16 17.95
N GLU A 63 12.04 -7.28 17.62
CA GLU A 63 12.92 -7.45 16.46
C GLU A 63 13.73 -8.76 16.54
N ARG A 64 14.33 -9.05 17.71
CA ARG A 64 15.03 -10.32 17.95
C ARG A 64 14.10 -11.52 17.90
N PHE A 65 12.88 -11.37 18.43
CA PHE A 65 11.83 -12.38 18.36
C PHE A 65 11.52 -12.77 16.91
N MET A 66 11.35 -11.77 16.04
CA MET A 66 11.11 -11.96 14.60
C MET A 66 12.31 -12.56 13.89
N ALA A 67 13.52 -12.05 14.14
CA ALA A 67 14.76 -12.52 13.50
C ALA A 67 15.07 -14.00 13.80
N GLN A 68 14.74 -14.47 15.00
CA GLN A 68 14.92 -15.86 15.42
C GLN A 68 13.73 -16.77 15.03
N GLY A 69 12.76 -16.24 14.28
CA GLY A 69 11.62 -17.01 13.77
C GLY A 69 10.62 -17.47 14.83
N TRP A 70 10.61 -16.85 16.02
CA TRP A 70 9.70 -17.23 17.11
C TRP A 70 8.23 -17.02 16.76
N MET A 71 7.93 -16.09 15.85
CA MET A 71 6.56 -15.83 15.40
C MET A 71 5.88 -17.05 14.78
N ASN A 72 6.63 -17.87 14.02
CA ASN A 72 6.12 -19.08 13.38
C ASN A 72 5.87 -20.24 14.36
N ARG A 73 6.39 -20.14 15.59
CA ARG A 73 6.29 -21.14 16.67
C ARG A 73 5.79 -20.52 17.98
N ASN A 74 4.96 -19.48 17.87
CA ASN A 74 4.49 -18.71 19.00
C ASN A 74 3.38 -19.45 19.77
N ALA A 75 3.75 -20.13 20.85
CA ALA A 75 2.81 -20.88 21.69
C ALA A 75 1.72 -19.99 22.30
N ARG A 76 2.04 -18.74 22.71
CA ARG A 76 1.06 -17.79 23.24
C ARG A 76 -0.01 -17.44 22.21
N MET A 77 0.38 -17.24 20.95
CA MET A 77 -0.57 -16.94 19.87
C MET A 77 -1.51 -18.12 19.61
N ALA A 78 -0.98 -19.34 19.58
CA ALA A 78 -1.79 -20.54 19.42
C ALA A 78 -2.78 -20.72 20.58
N GLY A 79 -2.32 -20.49 21.82
CA GLY A 79 -3.15 -20.52 23.02
C GLY A 79 -4.27 -19.47 22.97
N LEU A 80 -3.95 -18.21 22.69
CA LEU A 80 -4.92 -17.11 22.60
C LEU A 80 -6.03 -17.38 21.59
N LEU A 81 -5.66 -17.84 20.38
CA LEU A 81 -6.63 -18.15 19.33
C LEU A 81 -7.52 -19.35 19.69
N SER A 82 -6.99 -20.32 20.44
CA SER A 82 -7.73 -21.52 20.86
C SER A 82 -8.66 -21.25 22.04
N HIS A 83 -8.26 -20.34 22.94
CA HIS A 83 -9.02 -20.02 24.15
C HIS A 83 -10.35 -19.30 23.83
N GLY A 84 -10.40 -18.47 22.80
CA GLY A 84 -11.66 -17.90 22.27
C GLY A 84 -12.39 -16.88 23.16
N ALA A 85 -11.79 -16.47 24.29
CA ALA A 85 -12.41 -15.48 25.19
C ALA A 85 -12.43 -14.07 24.60
N THR A 86 -13.42 -13.29 25.04
CA THR A 86 -13.67 -11.90 24.64
C THR A 86 -13.03 -10.88 25.59
N GLY A 87 -11.94 -11.23 26.27
CA GLY A 87 -11.22 -10.36 27.20
C GLY A 87 -9.72 -10.35 26.96
N PHE A 88 -8.99 -9.75 27.90
CA PHE A 88 -7.55 -9.93 28.05
C PHE A 88 -7.28 -11.27 28.74
N VAL A 89 -6.35 -12.03 28.17
CA VAL A 89 -5.97 -13.37 28.59
C VAL A 89 -4.52 -13.32 29.06
N THR A 90 -4.25 -13.87 30.24
CA THR A 90 -2.91 -13.93 30.83
C THR A 90 -2.22 -15.25 30.50
N ASP A 91 -0.93 -15.35 30.78
CA ASP A 91 -0.19 -16.60 30.59
C ASP A 91 -0.77 -17.76 31.40
N HIS A 92 -1.26 -17.51 32.61
CA HIS A 92 -1.91 -18.51 33.46
C HIS A 92 -3.29 -18.94 32.98
N ASP A 93 -3.96 -18.14 32.14
CA ASP A 93 -5.19 -18.56 31.49
C ASP A 93 -4.92 -19.50 30.31
N LEU A 94 -3.67 -19.52 29.81
CA LEU A 94 -3.25 -20.33 28.66
C LEU A 94 -2.43 -21.57 29.06
N PHE A 95 -1.66 -21.49 30.13
CA PHE A 95 -0.69 -22.50 30.54
C PHE A 95 -0.65 -22.65 32.06
N THR A 96 -0.42 -23.87 32.53
CA THR A 96 -0.01 -24.16 33.90
C THR A 96 1.48 -23.85 34.11
N ASP A 97 1.91 -23.68 35.36
CA ASP A 97 3.34 -23.47 35.68
C ASP A 97 4.25 -24.56 35.10
N ALA A 98 3.81 -25.82 35.17
CA ALA A 98 4.57 -26.95 34.64
C ALA A 98 4.70 -26.91 33.10
N GLU A 99 3.69 -26.38 32.39
CA GLU A 99 3.73 -26.19 30.94
C GLU A 99 4.59 -24.99 30.54
N LEU A 100 4.56 -23.90 31.34
CA LEU A 100 5.43 -22.74 31.14
C LEU A 100 6.91 -23.13 31.20
N GLU A 101 7.29 -23.97 32.16
CA GLU A 101 8.67 -24.50 32.30
C GLU A 101 9.11 -25.38 31.11
N GLN A 102 8.17 -25.97 30.37
CA GLN A 102 8.47 -26.83 29.23
C GLN A 102 8.36 -26.11 27.88
N THR A 103 7.72 -24.93 27.87
CA THR A 103 7.47 -24.19 26.63
C THR A 103 8.72 -23.43 26.20
N ALA A 104 9.28 -23.81 25.04
CA ALA A 104 10.52 -23.24 24.50
C ALA A 104 10.49 -21.70 24.37
N LEU A 105 9.33 -21.11 24.06
CA LEU A 105 9.16 -19.67 24.00
C LEU A 105 9.53 -18.98 25.33
N TYR A 106 9.16 -19.56 26.47
CA TYR A 106 9.48 -19.00 27.78
C TYR A 106 10.92 -19.28 28.17
N THR A 107 11.37 -20.52 28.07
CA THR A 107 12.68 -20.95 28.57
C THR A 107 13.85 -20.49 27.70
N GLN A 108 13.66 -20.40 26.38
CA GLN A 108 14.74 -20.11 25.44
C GLN A 108 14.73 -18.67 24.92
N PHE A 109 13.63 -17.91 25.11
CA PHE A 109 13.54 -16.53 24.62
C PHE A 109 13.07 -15.52 25.68
N LEU A 110 11.84 -15.65 26.20
CA LEU A 110 11.27 -14.61 27.08
C LEU A 110 12.09 -14.43 28.37
N ARG A 111 12.40 -15.52 29.08
CA ARG A 111 13.15 -15.46 30.34
C ARG A 111 14.58 -14.94 30.16
N PRO A 112 15.35 -15.38 29.14
CA PRO A 112 16.63 -14.76 28.80
C PRO A 112 16.56 -13.25 28.52
N GLU A 113 15.45 -12.76 27.96
CA GLU A 113 15.21 -11.32 27.72
C GLU A 113 14.67 -10.58 28.97
N GLY A 114 14.54 -11.29 30.10
CA GLY A 114 14.01 -10.80 31.37
C GLY A 114 12.48 -10.72 31.44
N TYR A 115 11.77 -11.22 30.42
CA TYR A 115 10.31 -11.28 30.36
C TYR A 115 9.80 -12.67 30.77
N GLY A 116 8.51 -12.77 31.04
CA GLY A 116 7.91 -14.06 31.38
C GLY A 116 6.44 -13.98 31.74
N TRP A 117 5.93 -12.76 31.93
CA TRP A 117 4.53 -12.49 32.18
C TRP A 117 3.98 -11.54 31.12
N GLY A 118 2.70 -11.64 30.84
CA GLY A 118 2.04 -10.79 29.88
C GLY A 118 0.55 -11.02 29.85
N THR A 119 -0.11 -10.18 29.07
CA THR A 119 -1.52 -10.33 28.76
C THR A 119 -1.78 -9.94 27.33
N ALA A 120 -2.74 -10.60 26.70
CA ALA A 120 -3.08 -10.39 25.32
C ALA A 120 -4.58 -10.39 25.09
N THR A 121 -5.02 -9.61 24.11
CA THR A 121 -6.36 -9.75 23.55
C THR A 121 -6.27 -9.74 22.03
N HIS A 122 -7.31 -10.23 21.37
CA HIS A 122 -7.44 -10.12 19.94
C HIS A 122 -8.75 -9.39 19.59
N VAL A 123 -8.66 -8.58 18.54
CA VAL A 123 -9.79 -7.89 17.93
C VAL A 123 -9.82 -8.21 16.44
N ARG A 124 -11.01 -8.33 15.87
CA ARG A 124 -11.18 -8.49 14.44
C ARG A 124 -11.23 -7.13 13.78
N SER A 125 -10.40 -6.90 12.77
CA SER A 125 -10.52 -5.72 11.93
C SER A 125 -11.79 -5.78 11.07
N ALA A 126 -12.20 -4.64 10.51
CA ALA A 126 -13.27 -4.59 9.51
C ALA A 126 -12.96 -5.41 8.25
N SER A 127 -11.67 -5.65 8.00
CA SER A 127 -11.18 -6.43 6.87
C SER A 127 -11.21 -7.95 7.15
N GLY A 128 -11.39 -8.36 8.40
CA GLY A 128 -11.45 -9.76 8.84
C GLY A 128 -10.14 -10.33 9.37
N ASP A 129 -9.09 -9.51 9.47
CA ASP A 129 -7.80 -9.91 10.04
C ASP A 129 -7.88 -9.95 11.57
N ASN A 130 -7.18 -10.90 12.19
CA ASN A 130 -7.01 -10.94 13.63
C ASN A 130 -5.85 -10.03 14.01
N ILE A 131 -6.17 -8.99 14.75
CA ILE A 131 -5.20 -8.06 15.29
C ILE A 131 -5.04 -8.41 16.76
N VAL A 132 -3.80 -8.66 17.16
CA VAL A 132 -3.46 -9.07 18.52
C VAL A 132 -2.71 -7.94 19.19
N PHE A 133 -3.18 -7.59 20.38
CA PHE A 133 -2.56 -6.62 21.25
C PHE A 133 -1.98 -7.38 22.45
N THR A 134 -0.70 -7.21 22.73
CA THR A 134 -0.01 -7.82 23.85
C THR A 134 0.68 -6.77 24.70
N LEU A 135 0.66 -6.98 26.01
CA LEU A 135 1.44 -6.23 26.98
C LEU A 135 2.37 -7.20 27.68
N GLU A 136 3.64 -6.82 27.78
CA GLU A 136 4.74 -7.68 28.19
C GLU A 136 5.34 -7.16 29.49
N ARG A 137 5.45 -8.05 30.48
CA ARG A 137 5.89 -7.75 31.84
C ARG A 137 7.12 -8.57 32.20
N LYS A 138 8.02 -7.95 32.95
CA LYS A 138 9.24 -8.59 33.44
C LYS A 138 8.91 -9.75 34.38
N PHE A 139 9.73 -10.79 34.31
CA PHE A 139 9.51 -12.03 35.05
C PHE A 139 9.62 -11.84 36.58
N ASP A 140 10.56 -11.01 37.02
CA ASP A 140 10.81 -10.68 38.43
C ASP A 140 9.68 -9.90 39.11
N LEU A 141 8.83 -9.23 38.32
CA LEU A 141 7.67 -8.47 38.81
C LEU A 141 6.43 -9.34 39.04
N GLY A 142 6.49 -10.64 38.75
CA GLY A 142 5.37 -11.57 38.87
C GLY A 142 4.25 -11.36 37.85
N PRO A 143 3.22 -12.23 37.87
CA PRO A 143 2.11 -12.20 36.92
C PRO A 143 1.34 -10.88 36.92
N VAL A 144 0.69 -10.57 35.79
CA VAL A 144 -0.24 -9.44 35.70
C VAL A 144 -1.41 -9.71 36.65
N ALA A 145 -1.69 -8.76 37.55
CA ALA A 145 -2.71 -8.95 38.55
C ALA A 145 -4.13 -8.77 37.96
N ARG A 146 -5.11 -9.44 38.58
CA ARG A 146 -6.49 -9.52 38.06
C ARG A 146 -7.16 -8.16 37.94
N ARG A 147 -6.87 -7.24 38.87
CA ARG A 147 -7.39 -5.87 38.85
C ARG A 147 -6.94 -5.08 37.62
N GLU A 148 -5.71 -5.30 37.14
CA GLU A 148 -5.20 -4.68 35.91
C GLU A 148 -5.90 -5.28 34.68
N ILE A 149 -6.22 -6.57 34.69
CA ILE A 149 -6.99 -7.21 33.62
C ILE A 149 -8.41 -6.64 33.52
N GLU A 150 -9.09 -6.43 34.65
CA GLU A 150 -10.44 -5.83 34.67
C GLU A 150 -10.47 -4.41 34.07
N VAL A 151 -9.42 -3.62 34.31
CA VAL A 151 -9.24 -2.33 33.67
C VAL A 151 -9.08 -2.47 32.15
N LEU A 152 -8.17 -3.35 31.73
CA LEU A 152 -7.88 -3.56 30.31
C LEU A 152 -9.12 -4.07 29.56
N ASP A 153 -9.94 -4.90 30.20
CA ASP A 153 -11.24 -5.34 29.67
C ASP A 153 -12.21 -4.18 29.47
N GLY A 154 -12.17 -3.14 30.31
CA GLY A 154 -12.90 -1.89 30.10
C GLY A 154 -12.40 -1.09 28.88
N ILE A 155 -11.11 -1.15 28.58
CA ILE A 155 -10.49 -0.46 27.43
C ILE A 155 -10.69 -1.25 26.13
N ARG A 156 -10.77 -2.58 26.19
CA ARG A 156 -10.85 -3.47 25.02
C ARG A 156 -11.91 -3.08 23.98
N PRO A 157 -13.15 -2.68 24.32
CA PRO A 157 -14.13 -2.21 23.33
C PRO A 157 -13.68 -0.95 22.57
N HIS A 158 -12.90 -0.08 23.21
CA HIS A 158 -12.32 1.11 22.58
C HIS A 158 -11.18 0.74 21.64
N LEU A 159 -10.32 -0.20 22.04
CA LEU A 159 -9.29 -0.77 21.18
C LEU A 159 -9.88 -1.39 19.90
N ALA A 160 -10.95 -2.18 20.03
CA ALA A 160 -11.65 -2.75 18.88
C ALA A 160 -12.23 -1.68 17.94
N ARG A 161 -12.84 -0.62 18.49
CA ARG A 161 -13.37 0.50 17.71
C ARG A 161 -12.27 1.31 17.02
N ALA A 162 -11.17 1.58 17.73
CA ALA A 162 -10.00 2.26 17.17
C ALA A 162 -9.40 1.46 16.01
N ALA A 163 -9.27 0.13 16.15
CA ALA A 163 -8.80 -0.75 15.08
C ALA A 163 -9.70 -0.68 13.83
N VAL A 164 -11.02 -0.73 14.00
CA VAL A 164 -11.98 -0.59 12.89
C VAL A 164 -11.90 0.80 12.24
N LEU A 165 -11.75 1.86 13.04
CA LEU A 165 -11.61 3.23 12.55
C LEU A 165 -10.32 3.39 11.75
N ALA A 166 -9.19 2.89 12.26
CA ALA A 166 -7.90 2.91 11.60
C ALA A 166 -7.96 2.24 10.23
N SER A 167 -8.53 1.03 10.14
CA SER A 167 -8.73 0.34 8.86
C SER A 167 -9.57 1.14 7.86
N LYS A 168 -10.63 1.82 8.33
CA LYS A 168 -11.48 2.65 7.45
C LYS A 168 -10.75 3.88 6.95
N LEU A 169 -10.04 4.60 7.82
CA LEU A 169 -9.26 5.79 7.44
C LEU A 169 -8.15 5.42 6.45
N GLN A 170 -7.49 4.28 6.66
CA GLN A 170 -6.46 3.78 5.76
C GLN A 170 -7.01 3.51 4.36
N LEU A 171 -8.17 2.85 4.28
CA LEU A 171 -8.85 2.61 3.00
C LEU A 171 -9.23 3.91 2.29
N GLN A 172 -9.69 4.92 3.04
CA GLN A 172 -10.03 6.23 2.48
C GLN A 172 -8.80 6.97 1.93
N ARG A 173 -7.67 6.95 2.65
CA ARG A 173 -6.39 7.50 2.16
C ARG A 173 -5.94 6.81 0.89
N ALA A 174 -6.04 5.49 0.85
CA ALA A 174 -5.66 4.69 -0.31
C ALA A 174 -6.51 5.05 -1.56
N ARG A 175 -7.82 5.24 -1.38
CA ARG A 175 -8.73 5.71 -2.44
C ARG A 175 -8.43 7.13 -2.89
N ALA A 176 -8.20 8.06 -1.97
CA ALA A 176 -7.85 9.44 -2.30
C ALA A 176 -6.52 9.53 -3.10
N SER A 177 -5.57 8.64 -2.80
CA SER A 177 -4.35 8.50 -3.60
C SER A 177 -4.67 8.06 -5.04
N LEU A 178 -5.50 7.03 -5.21
CA LEU A 178 -5.94 6.56 -6.54
C LEU A 178 -6.69 7.66 -7.33
N ASP A 179 -7.55 8.42 -6.68
CA ASP A 179 -8.25 9.56 -7.28
C ASP A 179 -7.29 10.66 -7.75
N SER A 180 -6.18 10.85 -7.03
CA SER A 180 -5.13 11.81 -7.41
C SER A 180 -4.40 11.35 -8.68
N PHE A 181 -4.12 10.05 -8.82
CA PHE A 181 -3.58 9.48 -10.05
C PHE A 181 -4.58 9.54 -11.21
N GLU A 182 -5.86 9.30 -10.95
CA GLU A 182 -6.92 9.43 -11.97
C GLU A 182 -6.98 10.86 -12.52
N LYS A 183 -6.98 11.88 -11.64
CA LYS A 183 -6.95 13.30 -12.06
C LYS A 183 -5.69 13.67 -12.83
N ALA A 184 -4.57 12.97 -12.59
CA ALA A 184 -3.33 13.14 -13.32
C ALA A 184 -3.28 12.31 -14.62
N GLY A 185 -4.36 11.62 -15.00
CA GLY A 185 -4.43 10.78 -16.20
C GLY A 185 -3.52 9.55 -16.14
N SER A 186 -3.15 9.11 -14.94
CA SER A 186 -2.23 8.00 -14.71
C SER A 186 -3.00 6.77 -14.21
N PRO A 187 -3.04 5.67 -14.97
CA PRO A 187 -3.62 4.42 -14.49
C PRO A 187 -2.87 3.90 -13.27
N ALA A 188 -3.59 3.61 -12.18
CA ALA A 188 -3.01 3.13 -10.93
C ALA A 188 -3.85 2.07 -10.24
N ALA A 189 -3.18 1.15 -9.54
CA ALA A 189 -3.81 0.11 -8.75
C ALA A 189 -3.04 -0.20 -7.47
N LEU A 190 -3.75 -0.55 -6.41
CA LEU A 190 -3.19 -1.00 -5.14
C LEU A 190 -3.13 -2.51 -5.08
N ILE A 191 -1.94 -3.05 -4.82
CA ILE A 191 -1.67 -4.47 -4.82
C ILE A 191 -1.44 -4.96 -3.38
N GLY A 192 -2.19 -5.99 -3.00
CA GLY A 192 -1.99 -6.71 -1.75
C GLY A 192 -0.87 -7.75 -1.84
N ALA A 193 -0.53 -8.36 -0.70
CA ALA A 193 0.67 -9.18 -0.58
C ALA A 193 0.75 -10.44 -1.46
N ARG A 194 -0.37 -10.95 -1.96
CA ARG A 194 -0.42 -12.15 -2.81
C ARG A 194 -0.52 -11.78 -4.29
N GLY A 195 -0.21 -10.53 -4.64
CA GLY A 195 -0.36 -9.98 -5.98
C GLY A 195 -1.81 -9.69 -6.36
N GLN A 196 -2.72 -9.61 -5.39
CA GLN A 196 -4.12 -9.32 -5.66
C GLN A 196 -4.37 -7.80 -5.81
N VAL A 197 -5.18 -7.42 -6.79
CA VAL A 197 -5.66 -6.04 -6.94
C VAL A 197 -6.70 -5.77 -5.86
N SER A 198 -6.36 -4.90 -4.92
CA SER A 198 -7.25 -4.51 -3.80
C SER A 198 -8.16 -3.33 -4.14
N ALA A 199 -7.68 -2.43 -4.99
CA ALA A 199 -8.40 -1.30 -5.56
C ALA A 199 -7.67 -0.82 -6.82
N ALA A 200 -8.39 -0.22 -7.74
CA ALA A 200 -7.84 0.38 -8.96
C ALA A 200 -8.62 1.66 -9.29
N ASN A 201 -8.00 2.59 -10.02
CA ASN A 201 -8.71 3.73 -10.58
C ASN A 201 -9.33 3.37 -11.96
N PRO A 202 -10.35 4.11 -12.43
CA PRO A 202 -10.98 3.84 -13.72
C PRO A 202 -9.99 3.75 -14.90
N SER A 203 -8.98 4.61 -14.95
CA SER A 203 -7.94 4.58 -15.99
C SER A 203 -7.12 3.27 -15.99
N PHE A 204 -6.98 2.59 -14.85
CA PHE A 204 -6.34 1.27 -14.79
C PHE A 204 -7.23 0.17 -15.33
N GLU A 205 -8.54 0.26 -15.10
CA GLU A 205 -9.50 -0.71 -15.65
C GLU A 205 -9.59 -0.65 -17.17
N THR A 206 -9.30 0.50 -17.80
CA THR A 206 -9.24 0.58 -19.27
C THR A 206 -8.06 -0.20 -19.88
N LEU A 207 -7.08 -0.61 -19.07
CA LEU A 207 -5.95 -1.45 -19.51
C LEU A 207 -6.30 -2.95 -19.53
N LEU A 208 -7.53 -3.32 -19.17
CA LEU A 208 -8.02 -4.69 -19.22
C LEU A 208 -7.84 -5.28 -20.64
N GLY A 209 -7.14 -6.41 -20.71
CA GLY A 209 -6.74 -7.07 -21.94
C GLY A 209 -5.23 -7.24 -22.04
N GLN A 210 -4.45 -6.18 -21.78
CA GLN A 210 -2.98 -6.30 -21.59
C GLN A 210 -2.64 -6.54 -20.12
N VAL A 211 -3.42 -5.96 -19.21
CA VAL A 211 -3.47 -6.30 -17.79
C VAL A 211 -4.62 -7.28 -17.58
N ILE A 212 -4.35 -8.39 -16.90
CA ILE A 212 -5.31 -9.45 -16.65
C ILE A 212 -5.48 -9.60 -15.14
N ILE A 213 -6.72 -9.56 -14.67
CA ILE A 213 -7.08 -9.92 -13.30
C ILE A 213 -7.59 -11.36 -13.33
N ARG A 214 -6.80 -12.29 -12.77
CA ARG A 214 -7.10 -13.72 -12.71
C ARG A 214 -7.92 -14.06 -11.46
N ALA A 215 -8.27 -15.34 -11.30
CA ALA A 215 -8.91 -15.84 -10.08
C ALA A 215 -8.19 -15.37 -8.80
N ARG A 216 -8.99 -15.01 -7.77
CA ARG A 216 -8.52 -14.39 -6.52
C ARG A 216 -7.87 -13.01 -6.71
N ASP A 217 -8.35 -12.27 -7.70
CA ASP A 217 -7.96 -10.90 -8.06
C ASP A 217 -6.47 -10.73 -8.39
N LYS A 218 -5.79 -11.82 -8.77
CA LYS A 218 -4.34 -11.79 -9.03
C LYS A 218 -4.01 -11.06 -10.32
N ILE A 219 -3.13 -10.07 -10.24
CA ILE A 219 -2.66 -9.36 -11.42
C ILE A 219 -1.67 -10.23 -12.23
N ALA A 220 -1.85 -10.19 -13.55
CA ALA A 220 -0.93 -10.72 -14.52
C ALA A 220 -0.85 -9.78 -15.74
N LEU A 221 0.21 -9.91 -16.52
CA LEU A 221 0.34 -9.27 -17.82
C LEU A 221 0.16 -10.32 -18.93
N ASP A 222 -0.39 -9.89 -20.06
CA ASP A 222 -0.59 -10.74 -21.25
C ASP A 222 0.73 -11.10 -21.97
N ASP A 223 1.78 -10.29 -21.78
CA ASP A 223 3.14 -10.61 -22.24
C ASP A 223 3.86 -11.51 -21.23
N GLU A 224 4.37 -12.66 -21.68
CA GLU A 224 4.99 -13.67 -20.81
C GLU A 224 6.23 -13.14 -20.09
N ARG A 225 7.08 -12.39 -20.81
CA ARG A 225 8.34 -11.87 -20.26
C ARG A 225 8.07 -10.77 -19.23
N ALA A 226 7.20 -9.83 -19.56
CA ALA A 226 6.79 -8.76 -18.65
C ALA A 226 6.06 -9.34 -17.44
N ASN A 227 5.20 -10.34 -17.63
CA ASN A 227 4.54 -11.03 -16.53
C ASN A 227 5.54 -11.72 -15.61
N ALA A 228 6.56 -12.41 -16.14
CA ALA A 228 7.60 -13.04 -15.31
C ALA A 228 8.35 -12.01 -14.45
N LEU A 229 8.66 -10.84 -15.02
CA LEU A 229 9.27 -9.72 -14.28
C LEU A 229 8.33 -9.17 -13.20
N LEU A 230 7.03 -9.02 -13.49
CA LEU A 230 6.02 -8.59 -12.53
C LEU A 230 5.89 -9.57 -11.38
N GLN A 231 5.74 -10.86 -11.66
CA GLN A 231 5.63 -11.89 -10.62
C GLN A 231 6.90 -11.95 -9.76
N LYS A 232 8.08 -11.76 -10.35
CA LYS A 232 9.34 -11.66 -9.60
C LYS A 232 9.34 -10.45 -8.66
N ALA A 233 8.95 -9.28 -9.16
CA ALA A 233 8.89 -8.06 -8.33
C ALA A 233 7.88 -8.20 -7.18
N LEU A 234 6.70 -8.79 -7.43
CA LEU A 234 5.70 -9.05 -6.39
C LEU A 234 6.18 -10.08 -5.35
N SER A 235 6.93 -11.10 -5.78
CA SER A 235 7.55 -12.08 -4.88
C SER A 235 8.65 -11.46 -3.99
N GLU A 236 9.49 -10.60 -4.57
CA GLU A 236 10.51 -9.83 -3.83
C GLU A 236 9.86 -8.88 -2.83
N LEU A 237 8.74 -8.24 -3.21
CA LEU A 237 7.95 -7.37 -2.33
C LEU A 237 7.38 -8.14 -1.13
N ALA A 238 6.79 -9.31 -1.38
CA ALA A 238 6.24 -10.15 -0.31
C ALA A 238 7.30 -10.62 0.70
N GLN A 239 8.57 -10.66 0.30
CA GLN A 239 9.73 -11.01 1.14
C GLN A 239 10.43 -9.79 1.76
N ASP A 240 9.88 -8.58 1.58
CA ASP A 240 10.48 -7.30 2.01
C ASP A 240 11.89 -7.08 1.43
N ARG A 241 12.14 -7.60 0.23
CA ARG A 241 13.42 -7.53 -0.51
C ARG A 241 13.37 -6.54 -1.67
N LEU A 242 12.19 -6.03 -2.01
CA LEU A 242 12.03 -5.02 -3.05
C LEU A 242 12.47 -3.65 -2.51
N GLY A 243 13.77 -3.35 -2.61
CA GLY A 243 14.33 -2.10 -2.10
C GLY A 243 13.72 -0.85 -2.72
N ASP A 244 13.75 -0.74 -4.06
CA ASP A 244 13.30 0.44 -4.81
C ASP A 244 12.24 0.08 -5.85
N THR A 245 11.62 1.11 -6.45
CA THR A 245 10.66 0.98 -7.55
C THR A 245 11.20 0.10 -8.67
N ARG A 246 10.37 -0.80 -9.17
CA ARG A 246 10.68 -1.62 -10.37
C ARG A 246 9.85 -1.14 -11.55
N SER A 247 10.51 -0.89 -12.69
CA SER A 247 9.85 -0.53 -13.94
C SER A 247 9.90 -1.71 -14.89
N ILE A 248 8.74 -2.14 -15.37
CA ILE A 248 8.57 -3.31 -16.22
C ILE A 248 7.97 -2.85 -17.55
N PRO A 249 8.75 -2.87 -18.64
CA PRO A 249 8.23 -2.53 -19.96
C PRO A 249 7.32 -3.65 -20.46
N VAL A 250 6.15 -3.27 -20.96
CA VAL A 250 5.20 -4.14 -21.65
C VAL A 250 5.22 -3.76 -23.12
N PRO A 251 5.66 -4.67 -24.01
CA PRO A 251 5.76 -4.37 -25.43
C PRO A 251 4.38 -4.19 -26.07
N ARG A 252 4.35 -3.49 -27.20
CA ARG A 252 3.15 -3.39 -28.04
C ARG A 252 2.73 -4.79 -28.50
N LYS A 253 1.45 -5.13 -28.37
CA LYS A 253 0.88 -6.40 -28.83
C LYS A 253 -0.43 -6.12 -29.56
N ASP A 254 -0.49 -6.53 -30.83
CA ASP A 254 -1.60 -6.21 -31.74
C ASP A 254 -1.77 -4.67 -31.88
N ASP A 255 -3.00 -4.17 -31.82
CA ASP A 255 -3.35 -2.73 -31.82
C ASP A 255 -3.27 -2.08 -30.42
N ARG A 256 -2.74 -2.78 -29.42
CA ARG A 256 -2.71 -2.29 -28.03
C ARG A 256 -1.35 -1.65 -27.71
N PRO A 257 -1.33 -0.45 -27.10
CA PRO A 257 -0.12 0.37 -26.97
C PRO A 257 0.90 -0.26 -26.02
N ALA A 258 2.18 0.06 -26.23
CA ALA A 258 3.23 -0.24 -25.26
C ALA A 258 3.08 0.64 -24.00
N PHE A 259 3.45 0.11 -22.84
CA PHE A 259 3.42 0.85 -21.59
C PHE A 259 4.47 0.33 -20.62
N ILE A 260 4.73 1.09 -19.57
CA ILE A 260 5.63 0.69 -18.48
C ILE A 260 4.80 0.57 -17.21
N VAL A 261 4.87 -0.59 -16.56
CA VAL A 261 4.33 -0.78 -15.21
C VAL A 261 5.40 -0.46 -14.19
N HIS A 262 5.15 0.54 -13.36
CA HIS A 262 5.98 0.86 -12.20
C HIS A 262 5.38 0.18 -10.97
N VAL A 263 6.16 -0.67 -10.31
CA VAL A 263 5.84 -1.28 -9.02
C VAL A 263 6.49 -0.43 -7.94
N LEU A 264 5.70 0.42 -7.28
CA LEU A 264 6.15 1.27 -6.19
C LEU A 264 5.88 0.54 -4.86
N PRO A 265 6.91 0.11 -4.11
CA PRO A 265 6.69 -0.46 -2.79
C PRO A 265 6.09 0.62 -1.88
N ILE A 266 4.98 0.30 -1.20
CA ILE A 266 4.48 1.13 -0.11
C ILE A 266 5.38 0.79 1.08
N ARG A 267 6.51 1.50 1.16
CA ARG A 267 7.42 1.37 2.29
C ARG A 267 6.60 1.68 3.53
N ARG A 268 6.62 0.73 4.47
CA ARG A 268 6.01 0.87 5.80
C ARG A 268 6.75 1.96 6.57
N GLN A 269 6.59 3.23 6.17
CA GLN A 269 6.88 4.34 7.06
C GLN A 269 5.88 4.21 8.19
N ALA A 270 6.37 3.66 9.29
CA ALA A 270 5.75 3.67 10.60
C ALA A 270 4.30 3.10 10.65
N LEU A 271 4.17 1.90 11.23
CA LEU A 271 3.02 1.58 12.10
C LEU A 271 1.68 1.27 11.39
N ASP A 272 1.68 1.15 10.06
CA ASP A 272 0.49 0.85 9.26
C ASP A 272 0.13 -0.64 9.24
N ILE A 273 -0.15 -1.19 10.43
CA ILE A 273 -0.62 -2.56 10.62
C ILE A 273 -2.01 -2.82 10.02
N PHE A 274 -2.75 -1.75 9.67
CA PHE A 274 -4.14 -1.82 9.20
C PHE A 274 -4.28 -1.78 7.67
N SER A 275 -3.20 -1.46 6.94
CA SER A 275 -3.19 -1.52 5.47
C SER A 275 -2.91 -2.93 4.95
N ARG A 276 -3.63 -3.30 3.89
CA ARG A 276 -3.44 -4.54 3.13
C ARG A 276 -2.62 -4.38 1.86
N SER A 277 -2.31 -3.14 1.47
CA SER A 277 -1.60 -2.86 0.22
C SER A 277 -0.10 -2.85 0.48
N GLN A 278 0.65 -3.65 -0.27
CA GLN A 278 2.11 -3.69 -0.19
C GLN A 278 2.78 -2.87 -1.29
N ALA A 279 2.08 -2.65 -2.40
CA ALA A 279 2.58 -1.82 -3.49
C ALA A 279 1.45 -1.06 -4.17
N MET A 280 1.86 -0.01 -4.85
CA MET A 280 1.05 0.69 -5.83
C MET A 280 1.67 0.44 -7.21
N LEU A 281 0.84 0.02 -8.16
CA LEU A 281 1.19 0.01 -9.57
C LEU A 281 0.79 1.33 -10.18
N VAL A 282 1.70 1.94 -10.92
CA VAL A 282 1.43 3.10 -11.75
C VAL A 282 1.84 2.75 -13.18
N VAL A 283 0.98 3.00 -14.15
CA VAL A 283 1.25 2.72 -15.55
C VAL A 283 1.56 4.01 -16.28
N THR A 284 2.69 4.02 -16.98
CA THR A 284 3.03 5.08 -17.93
C THR A 284 2.81 4.55 -19.34
N THR A 285 1.83 5.08 -20.06
CA THR A 285 1.61 4.74 -21.47
C THR A 285 2.56 5.55 -22.35
N SER A 286 3.15 4.92 -23.37
CA SER A 286 4.04 5.63 -24.32
C SER A 286 3.28 6.52 -25.29
N GLU A 287 1.98 6.31 -25.42
CA GLU A 287 1.09 7.07 -26.28
C GLU A 287 0.45 8.22 -25.51
N ARG A 288 1.27 9.22 -25.15
CA ARG A 288 0.72 10.58 -25.16
C ARG A 288 0.50 10.91 -26.63
N SER A 289 -0.75 10.84 -27.07
CA SER A 289 -1.15 11.57 -28.26
C SER A 289 -0.80 13.02 -27.97
N LEU A 290 0.23 13.55 -28.64
CA LEU A 290 0.70 14.92 -28.42
C LEU A 290 -0.31 15.83 -29.12
N ARG A 291 -1.54 15.89 -28.62
CA ARG A 291 -2.60 16.70 -29.20
C ARG A 291 -2.67 18.03 -28.48
N ILE A 292 -2.63 19.09 -29.27
CA ILE A 292 -2.94 20.43 -28.83
C ILE A 292 -4.36 20.72 -29.29
N GLU A 293 -5.16 21.37 -28.43
CA GLU A 293 -6.51 21.76 -28.80
C GLU A 293 -6.48 22.58 -30.10
N ALA A 294 -7.32 22.20 -31.07
CA ALA A 294 -7.24 22.81 -32.41
C ALA A 294 -7.54 24.32 -32.36
N SER A 295 -8.42 24.76 -31.46
CA SER A 295 -8.70 26.17 -31.14
C SER A 295 -7.42 26.91 -30.74
N LEU A 296 -6.67 26.38 -29.78
CA LEU A 296 -5.42 26.95 -29.30
C LEU A 296 -4.34 27.04 -30.40
N LEU A 297 -4.23 26.01 -31.25
CA LEU A 297 -3.36 26.04 -32.43
C LEU A 297 -3.78 27.11 -33.45
N CYS A 298 -5.09 27.32 -33.63
CA CYS A 298 -5.59 28.38 -34.50
C CYS A 298 -5.28 29.76 -33.91
N GLU A 299 -5.44 29.95 -32.60
CA GLU A 299 -5.24 31.24 -31.93
C GLU A 299 -3.77 31.64 -31.79
N LEU A 300 -2.88 30.69 -31.45
CA LEU A 300 -1.46 31.00 -31.22
C LEU A 300 -0.66 31.20 -32.50
N TYR A 301 -1.07 30.54 -33.59
CA TYR A 301 -0.26 30.42 -34.81
C TYR A 301 -1.04 30.74 -36.10
N ASP A 302 -2.25 31.31 -35.98
CA ASP A 302 -3.13 31.62 -37.11
C ASP A 302 -3.35 30.42 -38.05
N LEU A 303 -3.35 29.20 -37.50
CA LEU A 303 -3.62 27.99 -38.26
C LEU A 303 -5.11 27.92 -38.61
N THR A 304 -5.42 27.43 -39.80
CA THR A 304 -6.81 27.01 -40.10
C THR A 304 -7.13 25.70 -39.37
N ARG A 305 -8.42 25.38 -39.17
CA ARG A 305 -8.81 24.06 -38.59
C ARG A 305 -8.22 22.88 -39.35
N ALA A 306 -8.11 22.99 -40.67
CA ALA A 306 -7.50 21.97 -41.53
C ALA A 306 -5.99 21.83 -41.28
N GLU A 307 -5.28 22.94 -41.04
CA GLU A 307 -3.86 22.95 -40.69
C GLU A 307 -3.64 22.45 -39.25
N ALA A 308 -4.50 22.82 -38.30
CA ALA A 308 -4.45 22.32 -36.93
C ALA A 308 -4.62 20.79 -36.87
N ALA A 309 -5.51 20.23 -37.70
CA ALA A 309 -5.67 18.77 -37.81
C ALA A 309 -4.41 18.08 -38.35
N VAL A 310 -3.72 18.68 -39.34
CA VAL A 310 -2.43 18.14 -39.83
C VAL A 310 -1.33 18.31 -38.78
N ALA A 311 -1.27 19.46 -38.11
CA ALA A 311 -0.32 19.73 -37.03
C ALA A 311 -0.41 18.66 -35.93
N ASN A 312 -1.61 18.32 -35.48
CA ASN A 312 -1.82 17.23 -34.51
C ASN A 312 -1.42 15.86 -35.07
N GLY A 313 -1.69 15.57 -36.35
CA GLY A 313 -1.19 14.35 -36.98
C GLY A 313 0.35 14.25 -36.98
N LEU A 314 1.06 15.37 -37.21
CA LEU A 314 2.52 15.41 -37.12
C LEU A 314 3.03 15.21 -35.69
N LEU A 315 2.34 15.78 -34.69
CA LEU A 315 2.67 15.62 -33.27
C LEU A 315 2.42 14.19 -32.78
N ASP A 316 1.38 13.54 -33.29
CA ASP A 316 1.08 12.10 -33.10
C ASP A 316 2.08 11.18 -33.85
N GLY A 317 3.12 11.74 -34.49
CA GLY A 317 4.16 10.99 -35.18
C GLY A 317 3.72 10.36 -36.50
N GLN A 318 2.55 10.73 -37.02
CA GLN A 318 2.04 10.19 -38.27
C GLN A 318 2.89 10.67 -39.46
N SER A 319 3.09 9.77 -40.40
CA SER A 319 3.68 10.05 -41.70
C SER A 319 2.72 10.84 -42.59
N VAL A 320 3.26 11.50 -43.62
CA VAL A 320 2.47 12.19 -44.66
C VAL A 320 1.43 11.25 -45.28
N GLU A 321 1.77 9.97 -45.39
CA GLU A 321 0.89 8.93 -45.92
C GLU A 321 -0.34 8.72 -45.04
N GLU A 322 -0.12 8.48 -43.75
CA GLU A 322 -1.18 8.21 -42.77
C GLU A 322 -2.10 9.43 -42.62
N ILE A 323 -1.54 10.65 -42.64
CA ILE A 323 -2.31 11.89 -42.62
C ILE A 323 -3.13 12.05 -43.91
N SER A 324 -2.58 11.65 -45.06
CA SER A 324 -3.28 11.73 -46.35
C SER A 324 -4.49 10.79 -46.40
N VAL A 325 -4.31 9.55 -45.94
CA VAL A 325 -5.34 8.51 -45.87
C VAL A 325 -6.43 8.89 -44.88
N SER A 326 -6.06 9.28 -43.66
CA SER A 326 -7.03 9.65 -42.61
C SER A 326 -7.88 10.86 -42.97
N ARG A 327 -7.35 11.79 -43.77
CA ARG A 327 -8.05 13.02 -44.17
C ARG A 327 -8.67 12.98 -45.57
N GLY A 328 -8.49 11.88 -46.32
CA GLY A 328 -9.02 11.74 -47.68
C GLY A 328 -8.49 12.80 -48.66
N VAL A 329 -7.25 13.25 -48.49
CA VAL A 329 -6.62 14.28 -49.33
C VAL A 329 -5.30 13.79 -49.90
N ALA A 330 -4.93 14.28 -51.08
CA ALA A 330 -3.68 13.89 -51.73
C ALA A 330 -2.44 14.23 -50.86
N ARG A 331 -1.40 13.38 -50.94
CA ARG A 331 -0.11 13.56 -50.25
C ARG A 331 0.49 14.95 -50.47
N GLU A 332 0.32 15.49 -51.67
CA GLU A 332 0.87 16.78 -52.08
C GLU A 332 0.16 17.95 -51.37
N THR A 333 -1.14 17.79 -51.10
CA THR A 333 -1.91 18.72 -50.27
C THR A 333 -1.41 18.70 -48.83
N ILE A 334 -1.12 17.52 -48.28
CA ILE A 334 -0.55 17.39 -46.93
C ILE A 334 0.84 18.02 -46.88
N ARG A 335 1.74 17.74 -47.83
CA ARG A 335 3.08 18.36 -47.91
C ARG A 335 3.00 19.89 -47.97
N SER A 336 2.06 20.43 -48.76
CA SER A 336 1.82 21.88 -48.86
C SER A 336 1.32 22.47 -47.53
N GLN A 337 0.39 21.78 -46.86
CA GLN A 337 -0.10 22.19 -45.54
C GLN A 337 0.99 22.13 -44.46
N ILE A 338 1.84 21.11 -44.45
CA ILE A 338 3.01 21.02 -43.55
C ILE A 338 3.93 22.22 -43.77
N LYS A 339 4.23 22.58 -45.03
CA LYS A 339 5.07 23.75 -45.33
C LYS A 339 4.47 25.05 -44.78
N ARG A 340 3.15 25.22 -44.89
CA ARG A 340 2.45 26.39 -44.31
C ARG A 340 2.46 26.38 -42.79
N ILE A 341 2.25 25.23 -42.16
CA ILE A 341 2.32 25.06 -40.71
C ILE A 341 3.70 25.45 -40.20
N LEU A 342 4.77 24.95 -40.81
CA LEU A 342 6.15 25.29 -40.43
C LEU A 342 6.44 26.79 -40.58
N ALA A 343 5.93 27.41 -41.66
CA ALA A 343 6.07 28.86 -41.86
C ALA A 343 5.32 29.67 -40.78
N LYS A 344 4.07 29.32 -40.49
CA LYS A 344 3.23 30.01 -39.50
C LYS A 344 3.71 29.81 -38.05
N THR A 345 4.32 28.66 -37.77
CA THR A 345 4.90 28.35 -36.44
C THR A 345 6.36 28.75 -36.29
N GLY A 346 6.98 29.30 -37.35
CA GLY A 346 8.41 29.68 -37.36
C GLY A 346 9.38 28.50 -37.19
N CYS A 347 8.93 27.28 -37.47
CA CYS A 347 9.73 26.05 -37.31
C CYS A 347 10.52 25.74 -38.59
N ARG A 348 11.77 25.27 -38.43
CA ARG A 348 12.68 25.02 -39.56
C ARG A 348 12.51 23.65 -40.20
N SER A 349 11.89 22.72 -39.49
CA SER A 349 11.62 21.35 -39.96
C SER A 349 10.48 20.73 -39.15
N GLN A 350 9.95 19.61 -39.64
CA GLN A 350 8.97 18.81 -38.88
C GLN A 350 9.53 18.36 -37.53
N ALA A 351 10.82 18.00 -37.45
CA ALA A 351 11.46 17.63 -36.19
C ALA A 351 11.56 18.83 -35.21
N ASP A 352 11.86 20.04 -35.72
CA ASP A 352 11.88 21.27 -34.91
C ASP A 352 10.48 21.63 -34.40
N PHE A 353 9.46 21.47 -35.26
CA PHE A 353 8.05 21.63 -34.89
C PHE A 353 7.64 20.71 -33.75
N ILE A 354 7.86 19.39 -33.90
CA ILE A 354 7.54 18.40 -32.87
C ILE A 354 8.25 18.74 -31.56
N ARG A 355 9.56 19.05 -31.61
CA ARG A 355 10.34 19.39 -30.41
C ARG A 355 9.80 20.63 -29.68
N ARG A 356 9.34 21.65 -30.41
CA ARG A 356 8.87 22.92 -29.82
C ARG A 356 7.45 22.85 -29.28
N LEU A 357 6.60 22.03 -29.91
CA LEU A 357 5.18 21.94 -29.58
C LEU A 357 4.85 20.74 -28.70
N ALA A 358 5.70 19.71 -28.63
CA ALA A 358 5.53 18.60 -27.69
C ALA A 358 5.33 19.04 -26.22
N PRO A 359 5.99 20.09 -25.69
CA PRO A 359 5.72 20.59 -24.34
C PRO A 359 4.36 21.26 -24.16
N LEU A 360 3.71 21.70 -25.25
CA LEU A 360 2.39 22.35 -25.25
C LEU A 360 1.25 21.35 -25.47
N ALA A 361 1.59 20.12 -25.85
CA ALA A 361 0.63 19.03 -25.98
C ALA A 361 0.33 18.42 -24.60
N SER A 362 -0.96 18.30 -24.30
CA SER A 362 -1.49 17.80 -23.03
C SER A 362 -1.96 16.37 -23.15
#